data_AF-A0A941D5J3-F1
#
_entry.id   AF-A0A941D5J3-F1
#
_cell.length_a   1.000
_cell.length_b   1.000
_cell.length_c   1.000
_cell.angle_alpha   90.00
_cell.angle_beta   90.00
_cell.angle_gamma   90.00
#
_symmetry.space_group_name_H-M   'P 1'
#
loop_
_entity.id
_entity.type
_entity.pdbx_description
1 polymer ?
#
loop_
_entity_poly.entity_id
_entity_poly.type
_entity_poly.pdbx_seq_one_letter_code
_entity_poly.pdbx_strand_id
1 'polypeptide(L)'
;MANTANPGGVATGLQRHFSAEQKASLDAAEAAGVFRYKTPEQGAATTLVAAVHPAFAHTGGHYLDDCREAYPVPDDALLSDHPHGVKAWALDPVSARRLWDVSTDLVAGVSR
;
A
#
# COMPACT_ATOMS: atom_id res chain seq x y z
N MET A 1 -17.83 1.74 -5.64
CA MET A 1 -16.45 1.75 -6.17
C MET A 1 -15.52 1.78 -4.98
N ALA A 2 -14.38 1.08 -5.04
CA ALA A 2 -13.42 1.03 -3.94
C ALA A 2 -12.02 1.30 -4.51
N ASN A 3 -11.28 2.20 -3.87
CA ASN A 3 -9.90 2.53 -4.19
C ASN A 3 -9.01 2.14 -3.02
N THR A 4 -7.73 1.92 -3.29
CA THR A 4 -6.71 1.60 -2.30
C THR A 4 -5.70 2.73 -2.27
N ALA A 5 -5.22 3.09 -1.07
CA ALA A 5 -4.25 4.16 -0.88
C ALA A 5 -3.10 3.68 0.01
N ASN A 6 -1.86 3.92 -0.41
CA ASN A 6 -0.68 3.80 0.43
C ASN A 6 -0.33 5.16 1.05
N PRO A 7 -0.36 5.30 2.39
CA PRO A 7 0.03 6.54 3.07
C PRO A 7 1.55 6.78 3.06
N GLY A 8 2.35 5.79 2.66
CA GLY A 8 3.81 5.81 2.82
C GLY A 8 4.22 5.54 4.28
N GLY A 9 5.51 5.74 4.57
CA GLY A 9 6.05 5.51 5.91
C GLY A 9 5.64 6.62 6.88
N VAL A 10 4.70 6.35 7.78
CA VAL A 10 4.31 7.29 8.86
C VAL A 10 4.65 6.65 10.21
N ALA A 11 5.34 7.41 11.07
CA ALA A 11 5.60 6.99 12.45
C ALA A 11 4.30 7.09 13.25
N THR A 12 3.70 5.93 13.55
CA THR A 12 2.43 5.83 14.29
C THR A 12 2.57 4.81 15.42
N GLY A 13 1.45 4.40 16.03
CA GLY A 13 1.46 3.28 16.97
C GLY A 13 1.83 1.93 16.35
N LEU A 14 1.92 1.81 15.01
CA LEU A 14 2.22 0.55 14.32
C LEU A 14 3.59 -0.03 14.73
N GLN A 15 4.58 0.83 14.92
CA GLN A 15 5.96 0.45 15.22
C GLN A 15 6.21 0.14 16.71
N ARG A 16 5.18 0.19 17.58
CA ARG A 16 5.30 0.03 19.04
C ARG A 16 5.95 -1.30 19.48
N HIS A 17 5.81 -2.35 18.67
CA HIS A 17 6.37 -3.68 18.96
C HIS A 17 7.61 -4.02 18.14
N PHE A 18 8.17 -3.07 17.39
CA PHE A 18 9.43 -3.29 16.68
C PHE A 18 10.57 -3.53 17.68
N SER A 19 11.44 -4.49 17.39
CA SER A 19 12.67 -4.70 18.15
C SER A 19 13.59 -3.48 18.03
N ALA A 20 14.59 -3.38 18.91
CA ALA A 20 15.60 -2.32 18.80
C ALA A 20 16.35 -2.38 17.47
N GLU A 21 16.62 -3.60 16.98
CA GLU A 21 17.28 -3.83 15.68
C GLU A 21 16.41 -3.35 14.50
N GLN A 22 15.11 -3.64 14.52
CA GLN A 22 14.18 -3.16 13.48
C GLN A 22 14.09 -1.64 13.44
N LYS A 23 14.07 -0.99 14.62
CA LYS A 23 14.08 0.48 14.71
C LYS A 23 15.39 1.06 14.16
N ALA A 24 16.53 0.53 14.60
CA ALA A 24 17.84 0.97 14.11
C ALA A 24 18.01 0.75 12.59
N SER A 25 17.45 -0.32 12.04
CA SER A 25 17.46 -0.56 10.60
C SER A 25 16.67 0.49 9.83
N LEU A 26 15.51 0.92 10.34
CA LEU A 26 14.71 1.99 9.74
C LEU A 26 15.39 3.35 9.88
N ASP A 27 15.95 3.66 11.04
CA ASP A 27 16.73 4.90 11.26
C ASP A 27 17.91 4.99 10.29
N ALA A 28 18.63 3.88 10.08
CA ALA A 28 19.73 3.81 9.13
C ALA A 28 19.27 3.97 7.67
N ALA A 29 18.15 3.35 7.29
CA ALA A 29 17.59 3.48 5.95
C ALA A 29 17.04 4.90 5.68
N GLU A 30 16.47 5.57 6.68
CA GLU A 30 16.09 6.98 6.56
C GLU A 30 17.32 7.88 6.44
N ALA A 31 18.35 7.68 7.27
CA ALA A 31 19.59 8.43 7.20
C ALA A 31 20.34 8.25 5.87
N ALA A 32 20.24 7.06 5.25
CA ALA A 32 20.76 6.76 3.93
C ALA A 32 19.89 7.32 2.78
N GLY A 33 18.73 7.90 3.08
CA GLY A 33 17.80 8.44 2.08
C GLY A 33 17.04 7.39 1.28
N VAL A 34 17.02 6.13 1.73
CA VAL A 34 16.29 5.03 1.07
C VAL A 34 14.79 5.25 1.18
N PHE A 35 14.33 5.79 2.31
CA PHE A 35 12.98 6.29 2.49
C PHE A 35 13.00 7.51 3.41
N ARG A 36 11.86 8.15 3.60
CA ARG A 36 11.69 9.22 4.57
C ARG A 36 10.36 9.05 5.31
N TYR A 37 10.37 9.26 6.62
CA TYR A 37 9.11 9.35 7.35
C TYR A 37 8.33 10.59 6.90
N LYS A 38 7.05 10.35 6.59
CA LYS A 38 6.05 11.37 6.34
C LYS A 38 5.45 11.85 7.66
N THR A 39 5.05 13.12 7.71
CA THR A 39 4.18 13.60 8.80
C THR A 39 2.81 12.92 8.71
N PRO A 40 2.01 12.90 9.80
CA PRO A 40 0.64 12.39 9.74
C PRO A 40 -0.21 13.05 8.63
N GLU A 41 -0.07 14.35 8.41
CA GLU A 41 -0.78 15.10 7.36
C GLU A 41 -0.36 14.64 5.96
N GLN A 42 0.95 14.45 5.73
CA GLN A 42 1.47 13.90 4.47
C GLN A 42 1.00 12.45 4.25
N GLY A 43 0.90 11.65 5.30
CA GLY A 43 0.37 10.30 5.23
C GLY A 43 -1.13 10.26 4.91
N ALA A 44 -1.91 11.20 5.45
CA ALA A 44 -3.33 11.32 5.18
C ALA A 44 -3.63 11.82 3.75
N ALA A 45 -2.69 12.53 3.12
CA ALA A 45 -2.90 13.17 1.83
C ALA A 45 -3.34 12.20 0.71
N THR A 46 -2.69 11.03 0.58
CA THR A 46 -3.06 10.05 -0.44
C THR A 46 -4.50 9.55 -0.26
N THR A 47 -4.92 9.32 0.99
CA THR A 47 -6.30 8.93 1.32
C THR A 47 -7.30 10.02 0.93
N LEU A 48 -6.99 11.29 1.22
CA LEU A 48 -7.84 12.40 0.83
C LEU A 48 -7.96 12.48 -0.69
N VAL A 49 -6.85 12.37 -1.43
CA VAL A 49 -6.88 12.37 -2.90
C VAL A 49 -7.72 11.22 -3.45
N ALA A 50 -7.55 9.99 -2.94
CA ALA A 50 -8.36 8.84 -3.36
C ALA A 50 -9.86 9.03 -3.10
N ALA A 51 -10.22 9.81 -2.06
CA ALA A 51 -11.59 10.03 -1.65
C ALA A 51 -12.28 11.21 -2.35
N VAL A 52 -11.55 12.30 -2.66
CA VAL A 52 -12.16 13.58 -3.08
C VAL A 52 -11.76 14.05 -4.47
N HIS A 53 -10.69 13.50 -5.06
CA HIS A 53 -10.21 13.99 -6.34
C HIS A 53 -11.16 13.59 -7.48
N PRO A 54 -11.61 14.52 -8.35
CA PRO A 54 -12.62 14.24 -9.37
C PRO A 54 -12.27 13.10 -10.32
N ALA A 55 -10.99 12.88 -10.60
CA ALA A 55 -10.53 11.79 -11.47
C ALA A 55 -10.93 10.39 -10.96
N PHE A 56 -11.25 10.24 -9.67
CA PHE A 56 -11.60 8.97 -9.04
C PHE A 56 -13.06 8.93 -8.55
N ALA A 57 -13.86 9.95 -8.87
CA ALA A 57 -15.24 10.07 -8.35
C ALA A 57 -16.20 9.02 -8.91
N HIS A 58 -15.91 8.50 -10.11
CA HIS A 58 -16.81 7.62 -10.88
C HIS A 58 -16.13 6.35 -11.38
N THR A 59 -14.95 6.04 -10.86
CA THR A 59 -14.17 4.84 -11.19
C THR A 59 -13.66 4.20 -9.90
N GLY A 60 -13.32 2.92 -9.96
CA GLY A 60 -12.84 2.13 -8.82
C GLY A 60 -11.69 1.21 -9.23
N GLY A 61 -11.04 0.60 -8.25
CA GLY A 61 -9.90 -0.30 -8.49
C GLY A 61 -8.56 0.43 -8.61
N HIS A 62 -8.52 1.73 -8.32
CA HIS A 62 -7.28 2.49 -8.34
C HIS A 62 -6.43 2.17 -7.11
N TYR A 63 -5.12 2.03 -7.31
CA TYR A 63 -4.13 1.98 -6.25
C TYR A 63 -3.29 3.25 -6.30
N LEU A 64 -3.36 4.05 -5.23
CA LEU A 64 -2.66 5.33 -5.14
C LEU A 64 -1.46 5.25 -4.21
N ASP A 65 -0.34 5.81 -4.67
CA ASP A 65 0.87 6.06 -3.90
C ASP A 65 1.30 7.51 -4.11
N ASP A 66 1.72 8.19 -3.03
CA ASP A 66 2.12 9.60 -3.05
C ASP A 66 1.15 10.52 -3.84
N CYS A 67 -0.14 10.45 -3.49
CA CYS A 67 -1.23 11.22 -4.11
C CYS A 67 -1.42 10.99 -5.63
N ARG A 68 -0.89 9.90 -6.19
CA ARG A 68 -0.98 9.58 -7.63
C ARG A 68 -1.32 8.12 -7.84
N GLU A 69 -1.89 7.80 -9.00
CA GLU A 69 -2.09 6.41 -9.39
C GLU A 69 -0.72 5.74 -9.65
N ALA A 70 -0.50 4.59 -9.03
CA ALA A 70 0.73 3.83 -9.20
C ALA A 70 0.82 3.23 -10.61
N TYR A 71 2.03 3.16 -11.16
CA TYR A 71 2.27 2.51 -12.44
C TYR A 71 2.60 1.02 -12.26
N PRO A 72 2.13 0.13 -13.15
CA PRO A 72 2.44 -1.29 -13.06
C PRO A 72 3.93 -1.53 -13.33
N VAL A 73 4.52 -2.46 -12.58
CA VAL A 73 5.89 -2.96 -12.78
C VAL A 73 5.92 -4.48 -12.88
N PRO A 74 6.88 -5.06 -13.63
CA PRO A 74 7.09 -6.49 -13.68
C PRO A 74 7.27 -7.14 -12.30
N ASP A 75 6.91 -8.42 -12.22
CA ASP A 75 6.94 -9.17 -10.96
C ASP A 75 8.37 -9.37 -10.41
N ASP A 76 9.39 -9.34 -11.28
CA ASP A 76 10.81 -9.42 -10.94
C ASP A 76 11.47 -8.05 -10.66
N ALA A 77 10.79 -6.93 -10.94
CA ALA A 77 11.33 -5.58 -10.72
C ALA A 77 11.60 -5.29 -9.22
N LEU A 78 12.67 -4.59 -8.89
CA LEU A 78 12.89 -4.17 -7.50
C LEU A 78 12.02 -2.95 -7.18
N LEU A 79 11.20 -3.00 -6.13
CA LEU A 79 10.40 -1.85 -5.71
C LEU A 79 11.25 -0.70 -5.15
N SER A 80 12.51 -0.96 -4.77
CA SER A 80 13.48 0.11 -4.44
C SER A 80 13.76 1.03 -5.63
N ASP A 81 13.76 0.48 -6.85
CA ASP A 81 13.96 1.23 -8.09
C ASP A 81 12.64 1.79 -8.64
N HIS A 82 11.51 1.35 -8.07
CA HIS A 82 10.16 1.73 -8.43
C HIS A 82 9.30 2.04 -7.19
N PRO A 83 9.65 3.08 -6.41
CA PRO A 83 9.02 3.34 -5.10
C PRO A 83 7.53 3.69 -5.18
N HIS A 84 7.03 4.06 -6.36
CA HIS A 84 5.62 4.35 -6.64
C HIS A 84 4.98 3.34 -7.62
N GLY A 85 5.63 2.18 -7.80
CA GLY A 85 5.15 1.11 -8.66
C GLY A 85 4.19 0.15 -7.94
N VAL A 86 3.34 -0.51 -8.71
CA VAL A 86 2.50 -1.62 -8.25
C VAL A 86 2.86 -2.89 -9.02
N LYS A 87 3.00 -4.00 -8.32
CA LYS A 87 3.35 -5.28 -8.95
C LYS A 87 2.23 -5.77 -9.88
N ALA A 88 2.58 -6.31 -11.04
CA ALA A 88 1.61 -6.83 -12.00
C ALA A 88 0.71 -7.90 -11.36
N TRP A 89 1.26 -8.80 -10.55
CA TRP A 89 0.47 -9.79 -9.81
C TRP A 89 -0.58 -9.18 -8.87
N ALA A 90 -0.36 -7.96 -8.35
CA ALA A 90 -1.32 -7.29 -7.46
C ALA A 90 -2.55 -6.78 -8.20
N LEU A 91 -2.48 -6.68 -9.54
CA LEU A 91 -3.57 -6.26 -10.42
C LEU A 91 -4.28 -7.45 -11.11
N ASP A 92 -3.89 -8.70 -10.81
CA ASP A 92 -4.48 -9.89 -11.43
C ASP A 92 -5.91 -10.15 -10.91
N PRO A 93 -6.96 -10.03 -11.77
CA PRO A 93 -8.33 -10.25 -11.36
C PRO A 93 -8.63 -11.72 -11.00
N VAL A 94 -7.87 -12.68 -11.55
CA VAL A 94 -8.08 -14.10 -11.26
C VAL A 94 -7.63 -14.42 -9.84
N SER A 95 -6.43 -13.97 -9.46
CA SER A 95 -5.94 -14.07 -8.08
C SER A 95 -6.83 -13.35 -7.09
N ALA A 96 -7.31 -12.14 -7.43
CA ALA A 96 -8.23 -11.38 -6.58
C ALA A 96 -9.56 -12.12 -6.34
N ARG A 97 -10.14 -12.74 -7.38
CA ARG A 97 -11.37 -13.55 -7.25
C ARG A 97 -11.15 -14.76 -6.36
N ARG A 98 -10.05 -15.48 -6.56
CA ARG A 98 -9.69 -16.64 -5.74
C ARG A 98 -9.50 -16.26 -4.27
N LEU A 99 -8.81 -15.15 -4.00
CA LEU A 99 -8.61 -14.66 -2.63
C LEU A 99 -9.96 -14.32 -1.97
N TRP A 100 -10.87 -13.69 -2.71
CA TRP A 100 -12.20 -13.41 -2.20
C TRP A 100 -12.93 -14.69 -1.78
N ASP A 101 -13.00 -15.69 -2.65
CA ASP A 101 -13.75 -16.91 -2.39
C ASP A 101 -13.21 -17.65 -1.15
N VAL A 102 -11.88 -17.78 -1.05
CA VAL A 102 -11.23 -18.34 0.15
C VAL A 102 -11.53 -17.52 1.39
N SER A 103 -11.47 -16.18 1.30
CA SER A 103 -11.73 -15.31 2.44
C SER A 103 -13.18 -15.42 2.91
N THR A 104 -14.14 -15.51 1.98
CA THR A 104 -15.56 -15.68 2.31
C THR A 104 -15.84 -17.03 2.97
N ASP A 105 -15.20 -18.10 2.51
CA ASP A 105 -15.35 -19.44 3.11
C ASP A 105 -14.82 -19.45 4.55
N LEU A 106 -13.66 -18.81 4.78
CA LEU A 106 -13.04 -18.72 6.10
C LEU A 106 -13.90 -17.96 7.11
N VAL A 107 -14.46 -16.80 6.73
CA VAL A 107 -15.30 -16.00 7.63
C VAL A 107 -16.71 -16.59 7.81
N ALA A 108 -17.20 -17.38 6.86
CA ALA A 108 -18.46 -18.11 6.98
C ALA A 108 -18.36 -19.31 7.95
N GLY A 109 -17.16 -19.65 8.42
CA GLY A 109 -16.94 -20.77 9.35
C GLY A 109 -17.22 -22.12 8.72
N VAL A 110 -17.15 -22.22 7.38
CA VAL A 110 -17.31 -23.49 6.67
C VAL A 110 -16.03 -24.29 6.83
N SER A 111 -15.92 -25.01 7.95
CA SER A 111 -15.01 -26.15 8.06
C SER A 111 -15.36 -27.11 6.93
N ARG A 112 -14.46 -27.29 5.96
CA ARG A 112 -14.52 -28.43 5.04
C ARG A 112 -14.33 -29.73 5.79
#